data_AF-A0A8T6UB56-F1
#
_entry.id   AF-A0A8T6UB56-F1
#
_cell.length_a   1.000
_cell.length_b   1.000
_cell.length_c   1.000
_cell.angle_alpha   90.00
_cell.angle_beta   90.00
_cell.angle_gamma   90.00
#
_symmetry.space_group_name_H-M   'P 1'
#
loop_
_entity.id
_entity.type
_entity.pdbx_description
1 polymer ?
#
loop_
_entity_poly.entity_id
_entity_poly.type
_entity_poly.pdbx_seq_one_letter_code
_entity_poly.pdbx_strand_id
1 'polypeptide(L)'
;MNLSEHTLVELKAKVRNLDSIRSRLLALNALHIGTFRQTDSYFDVPKGRLKLRQSDNGKETQLIYYERENTSRPKRSKVFVAEIPKSASFSALL
;
A
#
# COMPACT_ATOMS: atom_id res chain seq x y z
N MET A 1 18.09 0.73 -7.95
CA MET A 1 16.66 0.59 -7.56
C MET A 1 16.64 -0.37 -6.39
N ASN A 2 16.09 0.01 -5.25
CA ASN A 2 16.03 -0.85 -4.07
C ASN A 2 14.81 -1.77 -4.20
N LEU A 3 15.03 -3.09 -4.20
CA LEU A 3 13.96 -4.10 -4.29
C LEU A 3 13.92 -4.89 -2.99
N SER A 4 12.74 -4.95 -2.37
CA SER A 4 12.51 -5.71 -1.14
C SER A 4 11.35 -6.68 -1.30
N GLU A 5 11.45 -7.83 -0.64
CA GLU A 5 10.43 -8.87 -0.60
C GLU A 5 9.85 -8.98 0.81
N HIS A 6 8.52 -9.06 0.90
CA HIS A 6 7.79 -9.12 2.16
C HIS A 6 6.71 -10.21 2.10
N THR A 7 6.50 -10.89 3.22
CA THR A 7 5.30 -11.70 3.46
C THR A 7 4.39 -10.94 4.41
N LEU A 8 3.20 -10.56 3.94
CA LEU A 8 2.23 -9.79 4.73
C LEU A 8 1.00 -10.64 5.05
N VAL A 9 0.45 -10.48 6.25
CA VAL A 9 -0.91 -10.95 6.58
C VAL A 9 -1.76 -9.73 6.84
N GLU A 10 -2.82 -9.55 6.05
CA GLU A 10 -3.72 -8.39 6.15
C GLU A 10 -5.15 -8.80 6.48
N LEU A 11 -5.82 -7.99 7.31
CA LEU A 11 -7.26 -7.99 7.53
C LEU A 11 -7.82 -6.59 7.21
N LYS A 12 -8.88 -6.55 6.41
CA LYS A 12 -9.58 -5.29 6.05
C LYS A 12 -11.03 -5.39 6.51
N ALA A 13 -11.48 -4.40 7.28
CA ALA A 13 -12.83 -4.32 7.80
C ALA A 13 -13.48 -3.00 7.40
N LYS A 14 -14.77 -3.04 7.09
CA LYS A 14 -15.56 -1.82 6.87
C LYS A 14 -15.86 -1.18 8.22
N VAL A 15 -15.53 0.10 8.36
CA VAL A 15 -15.77 0.88 9.58
C VAL A 15 -16.87 1.91 9.32
N ARG A 16 -17.82 2.04 10.25
CA ARG A 16 -18.93 3.02 10.15
C ARG A 16 -18.56 4.39 10.73
N ASN A 17 -17.71 4.44 11.74
CA ASN A 17 -17.29 5.66 12.42
C ASN A 17 -15.77 5.60 12.68
N LEU A 18 -15.00 6.45 12.00
CA LEU A 18 -13.55 6.49 12.12
C LEU A 18 -13.10 7.08 13.46
N ASP A 19 -13.84 8.02 14.04
CA ASP A 19 -13.46 8.68 15.29
C ASP A 19 -13.52 7.71 16.47
N SER A 20 -14.54 6.84 16.50
CA SER A 20 -14.61 5.76 17.48
C SER A 20 -13.40 4.82 17.43
N ILE A 21 -12.93 4.48 16.22
CA ILE A 21 -11.72 3.66 16.03
C ILE A 21 -10.47 4.42 16.50
N ARG A 22 -10.34 5.70 16.15
CA ARG A 22 -9.21 6.54 16.59
C ARG A 22 -9.14 6.63 18.11
N SER A 23 -10.25 6.90 18.80
CA SER A 23 -10.29 6.93 20.27
C SER A 23 -9.85 5.60 20.89
N ARG A 24 -10.28 4.48 20.31
CA ARG A 24 -9.87 3.15 20.80
C ARG A 24 -8.40 2.85 20.54
N LEU A 25 -7.85 3.25 19.39
CA LEU A 25 -6.43 3.12 19.08
C LEU A 25 -5.57 3.93 20.07
N LEU A 26 -5.98 5.16 20.40
CA LEU A 26 -5.29 5.99 21.40
C LEU A 26 -5.32 5.35 22.79
N ALA A 27 -6.46 4.80 23.21
CA ALA A 27 -6.57 4.07 24.49
C ALA A 27 -5.70 2.80 24.54
N LEU A 28 -5.35 2.23 23.38
CA LEU A 28 -4.42 1.11 23.24
C LEU A 28 -2.96 1.58 23.05
N ASN A 29 -2.66 2.87 23.24
CA ASN A 29 -1.35 3.49 23.06
C ASN A 29 -0.78 3.34 21.63
N ALA A 30 -1.64 3.27 20.62
CA ALA A 30 -1.19 3.29 19.23
C ALA A 30 -0.56 4.65 18.88
N LEU A 31 0.60 4.63 18.22
CA LEU A 31 1.26 5.84 17.76
C LEU A 31 0.63 6.34 16.46
N HIS A 32 0.30 7.63 16.42
CA HIS A 32 -0.08 8.29 15.17
C HIS A 32 1.17 8.64 14.37
N ILE A 33 1.40 7.93 13.26
CA ILE A 33 2.56 8.13 12.38
C ILE A 33 2.34 9.30 11.41
N GLY A 34 1.11 9.47 10.90
CA GLY A 34 0.77 10.51 9.95
C GLY A 34 -0.49 10.21 9.14
N THR A 35 -0.89 11.17 8.32
CA THR A 35 -1.96 11.03 7.33
C THR A 35 -1.36 11.23 5.95
N PHE A 36 -1.49 10.21 5.09
CA PHE A 36 -0.83 10.17 3.78
C PHE A 36 -1.86 10.22 2.66
N ARG A 37 -1.63 11.06 1.65
CA ARG A 37 -2.42 11.03 0.42
C ARG A 37 -1.77 10.05 -0.55
N GLN A 38 -2.44 8.95 -0.84
CA GLN A 38 -1.92 7.89 -1.71
C GLN A 38 -2.76 7.77 -2.98
N THR A 39 -2.09 7.73 -4.13
CA THR A 39 -2.69 7.38 -5.43
C THR A 39 -2.07 6.06 -5.89
N ASP A 40 -2.92 5.07 -6.20
CA ASP A 40 -2.50 3.78 -6.74
C ASP A 40 -2.98 3.65 -8.20
N SER A 41 -2.03 3.55 -9.14
CA SER A 41 -2.30 3.24 -10.55
C SER A 41 -2.04 1.76 -10.80
N TYR A 42 -3.03 1.03 -11.33
CA TYR A 42 -2.94 -0.42 -11.55
C TYR A 42 -2.62 -0.74 -13.01
N PHE A 43 -1.87 -1.82 -13.20
CA PHE A 43 -1.49 -2.34 -14.52
C PHE A 43 -2.11 -3.71 -14.74
N ASP A 44 -2.53 -3.97 -15.98
CA ASP A 44 -2.89 -5.30 -16.40
C ASP A 44 -1.63 -6.15 -16.59
N VAL A 45 -1.58 -7.29 -15.91
CA VAL A 45 -0.42 -8.19 -15.91
C VAL A 45 -0.92 -9.64 -15.92
N PRO A 46 -0.19 -10.59 -16.55
CA PRO A 46 -0.66 -11.96 -16.69
C PRO A 46 -0.90 -12.71 -15.38
N LYS A 47 -0.20 -12.32 -14.31
CA LYS A 47 -0.29 -12.95 -12.99
C LYS A 47 -0.18 -11.89 -11.90
N GLY A 48 -0.86 -12.12 -10.78
CA GLY A 48 -0.75 -11.28 -9.60
C GLY A 48 -1.39 -9.92 -9.81
N ARG A 49 -0.85 -8.90 -9.14
CA ARG A 49 -1.28 -7.51 -9.27
C ARG A 49 -0.06 -6.62 -9.24
N LEU A 50 0.01 -5.69 -10.18
CA LEU A 50 1.05 -4.67 -10.24
C LEU A 50 0.42 -3.29 -10.08
N LYS A 51 1.02 -2.46 -9.23
CA LYS A 51 0.61 -1.06 -9.08
C LYS A 51 1.77 -0.12 -8.85
N LEU A 52 1.63 1.11 -9.33
CA LEU A 52 2.46 2.24 -8.95
C LEU A 52 1.75 2.99 -7.84
N ARG A 53 2.39 3.10 -6.68
CA ARG A 53 1.90 3.90 -5.55
C ARG A 53 2.69 5.19 -5.47
N GLN A 54 1.97 6.31 -5.40
CA GLN A 54 2.53 7.64 -5.14
C GLN A 54 1.93 8.19 -3.84
N SER A 55 2.78 8.53 -2.88
CA SER A 55 2.38 9.16 -1.61
C SER A 55 2.77 10.64 -1.59
N ASP A 56 1.99 11.46 -0.88
CA ASP A 56 2.27 12.86 -0.56
C ASP A 56 2.68 13.71 -1.77
N ASN A 57 1.88 13.63 -2.84
CA ASN A 57 2.11 14.29 -4.13
C ASN A 57 3.41 13.84 -4.83
N GLY A 58 3.73 12.54 -4.74
CA GLY A 58 4.85 11.93 -5.46
C GLY A 58 6.20 12.07 -4.76
N LYS A 59 6.23 12.46 -3.48
CA LYS A 59 7.47 12.46 -2.67
C LYS A 59 8.05 11.06 -2.52
N GLU A 60 7.16 10.07 -2.39
CA GLU A 60 7.52 8.66 -2.36
C GLU A 60 6.79 7.95 -3.48
N THR A 61 7.53 7.22 -4.31
CA THR A 61 6.98 6.43 -5.42
C THR A 61 7.49 5.00 -5.34
N GLN A 62 6.58 4.05 -5.39
CA GLN A 62 6.88 2.63 -5.27
C GLN A 62 6.16 1.83 -6.35
N LEU A 63 6.88 0.95 -7.03
CA LEU A 63 6.28 -0.08 -7.87
C LEU A 63 6.10 -1.34 -7.01
N ILE A 64 4.86 -1.79 -6.87
CA ILE A 64 4.47 -2.86 -5.97
C ILE A 64 3.83 -3.98 -6.76
N TYR A 65 4.50 -5.14 -6.80
CA TYR A 65 3.92 -6.39 -7.26
C TYR A 65 3.47 -7.23 -6.07
N TYR A 66 2.30 -7.86 -6.15
CA TYR A 66 1.87 -8.78 -5.11
C TYR A 66 0.96 -9.90 -5.62
N GLU A 67 1.14 -11.07 -5.02
CA GLU A 67 0.25 -12.21 -5.16
C GLU A 67 -0.58 -12.34 -3.89
N ARG A 68 -1.90 -12.23 -4.03
CA ARG A 68 -2.85 -12.26 -2.91
C ARG A 68 -4.13 -12.98 -3.33
N GLU A 69 -4.56 -13.91 -2.49
CA GLU A 69 -5.84 -14.61 -2.62
C GLU A 69 -7.04 -13.64 -2.69
N ASN A 70 -8.05 -14.04 -3.46
CA ASN A 70 -9.30 -13.30 -3.61
C ASN A 70 -10.30 -13.70 -2.52
N THR A 71 -9.93 -13.47 -1.26
CA THR A 71 -10.78 -13.78 -0.10
C THR A 71 -11.07 -12.53 0.75
N SER A 72 -12.24 -12.55 1.40
CA SER A 72 -12.65 -11.57 2.42
C SER A 72 -12.07 -11.86 3.80
N ARG A 73 -11.51 -13.06 4.02
CA ARG A 73 -10.82 -13.47 5.25
C ARG A 73 -9.42 -12.84 5.36
N PRO A 74 -8.76 -12.90 6.54
CA PRO A 74 -7.34 -12.61 6.63
C PRO A 74 -6.57 -13.36 5.55
N LYS A 75 -5.66 -12.66 4.87
CA LYS A 75 -4.97 -13.19 3.70
C LYS A 75 -3.50 -12.90 3.74
N ARG A 76 -2.75 -13.92 3.33
CA ARG A 76 -1.32 -13.83 3.11
C ARG A 76 -1.06 -13.24 1.72
N SER A 77 -0.08 -12.35 1.64
CA SER A 77 0.39 -11.77 0.38
C SER A 77 1.90 -11.92 0.30
N LYS A 78 2.39 -12.35 -0.86
CA LYS A 78 3.80 -12.22 -1.23
C LYS A 78 3.96 -10.90 -1.97
N VAL A 79 4.75 -9.98 -1.44
CA VAL A 79 4.83 -8.59 -1.92
C VAL A 79 6.26 -8.24 -2.27
N PHE A 80 6.46 -7.65 -3.43
CA PHE A 80 7.73 -7.12 -3.89
C PHE A 80 7.57 -5.62 -4.09
N VAL A 81 8.46 -4.84 -3.48
CA VAL A 81 8.42 -3.38 -3.51
C VAL A 81 9.73 -2.86 -4.09
N ALA A 82 9.63 -2.17 -5.21
CA ALA A 82 10.74 -1.44 -5.80
C ALA A 82 10.55 0.07 -5.57
N GLU A 83 11.50 0.71 -4.90
CA GLU A 83 11.50 2.16 -4.72
C GLU A 83 11.94 2.85 -6.01
N ILE A 84 11.12 3.81 -6.46
CA ILE A 84 11.43 4.62 -7.64
C ILE A 84 12.05 5.94 -7.17
N PRO A 85 13.30 6.24 -7.58
CA PRO A 85 13.94 7.50 -7.25
C PRO A 85 13.12 8.68 -7.78
N LYS A 86 13.06 9.77 -7.01
CA LYS A 86 12.32 10.98 -7.36
C LYS A 86 12.74 11.61 -8.71
N SER A 87 13.98 11.37 -9.15
CA SER A 87 14.50 11.84 -10.44
C SER A 87 13.92 11.08 -11.65
N ALA A 88 13.32 9.90 -11.44
CA ALA A 88 12.68 9.14 -12.50
C ALA A 88 11.19 9.56 -12.61
N SER A 89 10.83 10.23 -13.70
CA SER A 89 9.43 10.53 -14.00
C SER A 89 8.74 9.29 -14.58
N PHE A 90 8.21 8.43 -13.70
CA PHE A 90 7.44 7.26 -14.14
C PHE A 90 6.06 7.64 -14.69
N SER A 91 5.53 8.78 -14.24
CA SER A 91 4.25 9.33 -14.70
C SER A 91 4.24 9.63 -16.21
N ALA A 92 5.40 9.91 -16.79
CA ALA A 92 5.52 10.19 -18.22
C ALA A 92 5.40 8.94 -19.12
N LEU A 93 5.42 7.75 -18.52
CA LEU A 93 5.33 6.46 -19.22
C LEU A 93 3.92 5.83 -19.10
N LEU A 94 2.98 6.52 -18.45
CA LEU A 94 1.59 6.09 -18.22
C LEU A 94 0.62 6.91 -19.06
#